data_AF-A0A5E5BVQ9-F1
#
_entry.id   AF-A0A5E5BVQ9-F1
#
_cell.length_a   1.000
_cell.length_b   1.000
_cell.length_c   1.000
_cell.angle_alpha   90.00
_cell.angle_beta   90.00
_cell.angle_gamma   90.00
#
_symmetry.space_group_name_H-M   'P 1'
#
loop_
_entity.id
_entity.type
_entity.pdbx_description
1 polymer ?
#
loop_
_entity_poly.entity_id
_entity_poly.type
_entity_poly.pdbx_seq_one_letter_code
_entity_poly.pdbx_strand_id
1 'polypeptide(L)'
;MGHIVESFNYISFGNWEYLQRNVDSFTMSRGRMFEYTPSDTEKRLESLDSTAIAFLEKLPTFLCSEIKQTGNVVSMLIKYGRISRTTPEPREVSTNFETVIDFGEVEFDNIEAARAVFGADRFQLSRTHWAVREGEARTVLLRLAKIKPDLAPRIEEQETFTADDAEIQPPPRDKKILGVAESVESFLQLLYGAPGKVATDTFFRGHSDARYELTPSLLRKWENGDWQFMPSEDRLCKELLIAHHDEFQGDQYCFDRLVRMQHYGLPTRLLDISGNPLVALFFACSGRSDQSKIDGEVIVFQVLSEGVKYFDSDTVSCLSNLSNLTYAQKNDIDLRLDQEAFNETDVAGKLLHHIKSEKGFFEGRIIPDDLGSIICVKAKRTNTRIRSQSGAFLLFGHGSTLPDAGQDGIEISRVTIRNKEHILEQLDRININATTVYPSIDQTAVHLRDQRRSPQPARTGPIVAPNDSPEA
;
A
#
# COMPACT_ATOMS: atom_id res chain seq x y z
N MET A 1 12.96 17.74 -11.17
CA MET A 1 12.44 17.82 -12.55
C MET A 1 11.71 16.51 -12.79
N GLY A 2 10.39 16.51 -12.64
CA GLY A 2 9.58 15.31 -12.86
C GLY A 2 9.50 15.06 -14.35
N HIS A 3 9.87 13.86 -14.80
CA HIS A 3 9.50 13.39 -16.13
C HIS A 3 7.97 13.33 -16.15
N ILE A 4 7.34 14.08 -17.05
CA ILE A 4 5.88 14.06 -17.23
C ILE A 4 5.57 12.78 -17.99
N VAL A 5 4.89 11.84 -17.33
CA VAL A 5 4.55 10.54 -17.89
C VAL A 5 3.09 10.57 -18.32
N GLU A 6 2.83 10.42 -19.61
CA GLU A 6 1.46 10.18 -20.12
C GLU A 6 0.84 9.00 -19.37
N SER A 7 -0.48 9.02 -19.17
CA SER A 7 -1.19 7.96 -18.46
C SER A 7 -2.42 7.50 -19.21
N PHE A 8 -2.85 6.27 -18.95
CA PHE A 8 -4.08 5.72 -19.50
C PHE A 8 -4.79 4.78 -18.52
N ASN A 9 -6.11 4.66 -18.66
CA ASN A 9 -6.88 3.64 -17.94
C ASN A 9 -6.72 2.29 -18.66
N TYR A 10 -6.39 1.26 -17.90
CA TYR A 10 -6.46 -0.14 -18.33
C TYR A 10 -7.49 -0.85 -17.46
N ILE A 11 -8.57 -1.33 -18.07
CA ILE A 11 -9.69 -1.95 -17.37
C ILE A 11 -9.88 -3.35 -17.91
N SER A 12 -9.75 -4.34 -17.05
CA SER A 12 -9.84 -5.76 -17.39
C SER A 12 -11.09 -6.37 -16.78
N PHE A 13 -11.82 -7.19 -17.55
CA PHE A 13 -12.99 -7.95 -17.10
C PHE A 13 -12.88 -9.44 -17.44
N GLY A 14 -13.19 -10.30 -16.47
CA GLY A 14 -13.17 -11.76 -16.66
C GLY A 14 -14.33 -12.27 -17.50
N ASN A 15 -15.48 -11.58 -17.46
CA ASN A 15 -16.62 -11.95 -18.27
C ASN A 15 -16.46 -11.44 -19.71
N TRP A 16 -16.07 -12.34 -20.62
CA TRP A 16 -15.94 -12.04 -22.05
C TRP A 16 -17.25 -11.59 -22.70
N GLU A 17 -18.40 -12.16 -22.32
CA GLU A 17 -19.70 -11.81 -22.91
C GLU A 17 -20.04 -10.35 -22.70
N TYR A 18 -19.54 -9.78 -21.59
CA TYR A 18 -19.69 -8.39 -21.26
C TYR A 18 -19.12 -7.48 -22.36
N LEU A 19 -17.97 -7.85 -22.91
CA LEU A 19 -17.23 -7.06 -23.89
C LEU A 19 -17.61 -7.37 -25.35
N GLN A 20 -18.25 -8.51 -25.61
CA GLN A 20 -18.72 -8.86 -26.94
C GLN A 20 -19.85 -7.95 -27.44
N ARG A 21 -20.61 -7.31 -26.53
CA ARG A 21 -21.67 -6.34 -26.86
C ARG A 21 -21.13 -4.90 -26.79
N ASN A 22 -21.90 -3.94 -27.29
CA ASN A 22 -21.63 -2.53 -26.96
C ASN A 22 -21.81 -2.35 -25.45
N VAL A 23 -20.75 -1.87 -24.80
CA VAL A 23 -20.74 -1.61 -23.37
C VAL A 23 -21.02 -0.14 -23.18
N ASP A 24 -22.27 0.20 -22.85
CA ASP A 24 -22.64 1.58 -22.59
C ASP A 24 -22.20 2.03 -21.18
N SER A 25 -22.24 1.10 -20.22
CA SER A 25 -21.90 1.36 -18.81
C SER A 25 -21.44 0.10 -18.08
N PHE A 26 -20.46 0.23 -17.19
CA PHE A 26 -19.97 -0.86 -16.33
C PHE A 26 -19.73 -0.46 -14.89
N THR A 27 -19.64 -1.47 -14.03
CA THR A 27 -19.41 -1.31 -12.59
C THR A 27 -18.22 -2.14 -12.14
N MET A 28 -17.37 -1.56 -11.30
CA MET A 28 -16.17 -2.18 -10.74
C MET A 28 -16.19 -2.09 -9.21
N SER A 29 -15.82 -3.16 -8.50
CA SER A 29 -15.66 -3.09 -7.04
C SER A 29 -14.54 -2.12 -6.66
N ARG A 30 -14.72 -1.33 -5.60
CA ARG A 30 -13.69 -0.39 -5.12
C ARG A 30 -12.36 -1.07 -4.83
N GLY A 31 -12.37 -2.29 -4.27
CA GLY A 31 -11.14 -3.05 -3.99
C GLY A 31 -10.38 -3.52 -5.24
N ARG A 32 -10.99 -3.37 -6.43
CA ARG A 32 -10.37 -3.66 -7.74
C ARG A 32 -9.97 -2.39 -8.48
N MET A 33 -10.33 -1.22 -7.95
CA MET A 33 -9.85 0.07 -8.44
C MET A 33 -8.40 0.25 -8.05
N PHE A 34 -7.63 0.81 -8.96
CA PHE A 34 -6.20 1.09 -8.82
C PHE A 34 -5.33 -0.13 -8.49
N GLU A 35 -5.85 -1.35 -8.65
CA GLU A 35 -5.03 -2.54 -8.63
C GLU A 35 -4.00 -2.42 -9.75
N TYR A 36 -2.73 -2.71 -9.46
CA TYR A 36 -1.64 -2.53 -10.42
C TYR A 36 -1.37 -1.10 -10.90
N THR A 37 -1.93 -0.10 -10.24
CA THR A 37 -1.54 1.31 -10.40
C THR A 37 -0.29 1.61 -9.58
N PRO A 38 0.67 2.41 -10.08
CA PRO A 38 1.79 2.90 -9.27
C PRO A 38 1.31 3.59 -8.00
N SER A 39 1.97 3.34 -6.87
CA SER A 39 1.47 3.78 -5.56
C SER A 39 1.29 5.31 -5.44
N ASP A 40 2.13 6.10 -6.13
CA ASP A 40 1.97 7.56 -6.12
C ASP A 40 0.65 8.01 -6.72
N THR A 41 0.35 7.50 -7.92
CA THR A 41 -0.87 7.75 -8.67
C THR A 41 -2.10 7.22 -7.93
N GLU A 42 -2.03 6.00 -7.37
CA GLU A 42 -3.12 5.42 -6.57
C GLU A 42 -3.50 6.32 -5.39
N LYS A 43 -2.51 6.79 -4.61
CA LYS A 43 -2.74 7.68 -3.46
C LYS A 43 -3.37 9.02 -3.83
N ARG A 44 -3.13 9.49 -5.04
CA ARG A 44 -3.71 10.73 -5.56
C ARG A 44 -5.17 10.54 -6.01
N LEU A 45 -5.58 9.31 -6.31
CA LEU A 45 -6.89 9.01 -6.90
C LEU A 45 -7.84 8.25 -5.97
N GLU A 46 -7.35 7.67 -4.87
CA GLU A 46 -8.11 6.81 -3.96
C GLU A 46 -9.35 7.48 -3.33
N SER A 47 -9.33 8.81 -3.16
CA SER A 47 -10.47 9.58 -2.65
C SER A 47 -11.67 9.51 -3.60
N LEU A 48 -11.43 9.35 -4.90
CA LEU A 48 -12.43 9.49 -5.96
C LEU A 48 -13.26 10.77 -5.83
N ASP A 49 -12.64 11.87 -5.38
CA ASP A 49 -13.28 13.17 -5.37
C ASP A 49 -13.50 13.72 -6.79
N SER A 50 -14.18 14.86 -6.90
CA SER A 50 -14.47 15.48 -8.20
C SER A 50 -13.24 15.74 -9.08
N THR A 51 -12.06 15.97 -8.47
CA THR A 51 -10.81 16.22 -9.22
C THR A 51 -10.18 14.92 -9.68
N ALA A 52 -10.19 13.87 -8.85
CA ALA A 52 -9.75 12.54 -9.22
C ALA A 52 -10.62 11.93 -10.34
N ILE A 53 -11.95 12.09 -10.26
CA ILE A 53 -12.88 11.66 -11.30
C ILE A 53 -12.62 12.41 -12.61
N ALA A 54 -12.52 13.74 -12.55
CA ALA A 54 -12.25 14.55 -13.75
C ALA A 54 -10.90 14.19 -14.39
N PHE A 55 -9.90 13.77 -13.61
CA PHE A 55 -8.66 13.24 -14.12
C PHE A 55 -8.88 11.91 -14.86
N LEU A 56 -9.54 10.94 -14.22
CA LEU A 56 -9.80 9.61 -14.82
C LEU A 56 -10.57 9.70 -16.14
N GLU A 57 -11.57 10.58 -16.22
CA GLU A 57 -12.41 10.75 -17.41
C GLU A 57 -11.69 11.41 -18.60
N LYS A 58 -10.58 12.11 -18.34
CA LYS A 58 -9.75 12.66 -19.42
C LYS A 58 -8.79 11.65 -20.01
N LEU A 59 -8.44 10.59 -19.27
CA LEU A 59 -7.47 9.61 -19.74
C LEU A 59 -8.05 8.74 -20.87
N PRO A 60 -7.23 8.37 -21.87
CA PRO A 60 -7.60 7.31 -22.79
C PRO A 60 -7.81 6.00 -22.04
N THR A 61 -8.79 5.20 -22.48
CA THR A 61 -9.17 3.96 -21.80
C THR A 61 -9.08 2.76 -22.73
N PHE A 62 -8.31 1.76 -22.31
CA PHE A 62 -8.37 0.41 -22.85
C PHE A 62 -9.30 -0.43 -21.99
N LEU A 63 -10.34 -0.95 -22.61
CA LEU A 63 -11.27 -1.88 -22.02
C LEU A 63 -11.02 -3.27 -22.61
N CYS A 64 -10.55 -4.19 -21.78
CA CYS A 64 -9.99 -5.47 -22.16
C CYS A 64 -10.69 -6.64 -21.44
N SER A 65 -10.76 -7.80 -22.09
CA SER A 65 -11.11 -9.04 -21.38
C SER A 65 -9.89 -9.63 -20.69
N GLU A 66 -10.11 -10.48 -19.71
CA GLU A 66 -9.05 -11.38 -19.24
C GLU A 66 -8.55 -12.26 -20.39
N ILE A 67 -7.26 -12.60 -20.39
CA ILE A 67 -6.69 -13.48 -21.41
C ILE A 67 -7.32 -14.88 -21.34
N LYS A 68 -7.74 -15.37 -22.50
CA LYS A 68 -8.21 -16.75 -22.68
C LYS A 68 -7.12 -17.54 -23.39
N GLN A 69 -6.79 -18.71 -22.85
CA GLN A 69 -5.87 -19.64 -23.49
C GLN A 69 -6.64 -20.86 -23.99
N THR A 70 -6.67 -21.05 -25.31
CA THR A 70 -7.28 -22.23 -25.95
C THR A 70 -6.22 -22.98 -26.73
N GLY A 71 -5.69 -24.06 -26.15
CA GLY A 71 -4.53 -24.76 -26.68
C GLY A 71 -3.27 -23.88 -26.62
N ASN A 72 -2.69 -23.58 -27.78
CA ASN A 72 -1.52 -22.72 -27.91
C ASN A 72 -1.86 -21.26 -28.24
N VAL A 73 -3.13 -20.95 -28.51
CA VAL A 73 -3.56 -19.58 -28.85
C VAL A 73 -3.97 -18.85 -27.58
N VAL A 74 -3.43 -17.65 -27.41
CA VAL A 74 -3.83 -16.71 -26.35
C VAL A 74 -4.60 -15.60 -27.02
N SER A 75 -5.81 -15.30 -26.57
CA SER A 75 -6.61 -14.22 -27.12
C SER A 75 -7.23 -13.34 -26.04
N MET A 76 -7.56 -12.11 -26.41
CA MET A 76 -8.35 -11.19 -25.58
C MET A 76 -9.19 -10.24 -26.43
N LEU A 77 -10.33 -9.81 -25.91
CA LEU A 77 -11.13 -8.73 -26.49
C LEU A 77 -10.54 -7.38 -26.08
N ILE A 78 -10.40 -6.46 -27.03
CA ILE A 78 -9.82 -5.13 -26.77
C ILE A 78 -10.69 -4.05 -27.40
N LYS A 79 -11.08 -3.06 -26.59
CA LYS A 79 -11.70 -1.82 -27.04
C LYS A 79 -10.91 -0.62 -26.54
N TYR A 80 -10.86 0.42 -27.35
CA TYR A 80 -10.25 1.70 -27.01
C TYR A 80 -11.32 2.79 -27.05
N GLY A 81 -11.33 3.64 -26.04
CA GLY A 81 -12.38 4.63 -25.88
C GLY A 81 -12.14 5.60 -24.75
N ARG A 82 -13.22 6.24 -24.30
CA ARG A 82 -13.23 7.15 -23.14
C ARG A 82 -14.31 6.77 -22.15
N ILE A 83 -14.06 7.07 -20.88
CA ILE A 83 -15.04 6.88 -19.81
C ILE A 83 -15.71 8.21 -19.45
N SER A 84 -16.93 8.17 -18.93
CA SER A 84 -17.66 9.37 -18.52
C SER A 84 -18.74 9.08 -17.48
N ARG A 85 -19.21 10.11 -16.77
CA ARG A 85 -20.26 10.01 -15.74
C ARG A 85 -19.92 8.97 -14.66
N THR A 86 -18.67 8.98 -14.23
CA THR A 86 -18.14 8.09 -13.19
C THR A 86 -18.76 8.46 -11.84
N THR A 87 -19.43 7.51 -11.22
CA THR A 87 -20.15 7.68 -9.96
C THR A 87 -19.56 6.71 -8.93
N PRO A 88 -18.85 7.20 -7.90
CA PRO A 88 -18.35 6.36 -6.83
C PRO A 88 -19.44 6.08 -5.80
N GLU A 89 -19.65 4.80 -5.50
CA GLU A 89 -20.46 4.31 -4.38
C GLU A 89 -19.54 3.75 -3.26
N PRO A 90 -20.07 3.40 -2.08
CA PRO A 90 -19.25 2.87 -0.98
C PRO A 90 -18.52 1.56 -1.31
N ARG A 91 -19.12 0.67 -2.12
CA ARG A 91 -18.55 -0.65 -2.45
C ARG A 91 -18.11 -0.79 -3.91
N GLU A 92 -18.60 0.07 -4.80
CA GLU A 92 -18.36 -0.02 -6.23
C GLU A 92 -18.29 1.34 -6.91
N VAL A 93 -17.81 1.35 -8.15
CA VAL A 93 -17.70 2.53 -9.00
C VAL A 93 -18.34 2.19 -10.34
N SER A 94 -19.33 2.97 -10.73
CA SER A 94 -19.99 2.83 -12.03
C SER A 94 -19.54 3.92 -12.99
N THR A 95 -19.34 3.59 -14.26
CA THR A 95 -18.95 4.56 -15.28
C THR A 95 -19.48 4.15 -16.65
N ASN A 96 -19.68 5.13 -17.52
CA ASN A 96 -20.03 4.89 -18.92
C ASN A 96 -18.78 4.74 -19.77
N PHE A 97 -18.88 3.97 -20.85
CA PHE A 97 -17.78 3.77 -21.79
C PHE A 97 -18.24 4.07 -23.21
N GLU A 98 -17.55 4.98 -23.87
CA GLU A 98 -17.76 5.28 -25.28
C GLU A 98 -16.65 4.62 -26.09
N THR A 99 -17.02 3.65 -26.93
CA THR A 99 -16.06 2.94 -27.78
C THR A 99 -15.69 3.80 -28.99
N VAL A 100 -14.40 4.07 -29.14
CA VAL A 100 -13.84 4.82 -30.28
C VAL A 100 -13.29 3.85 -31.32
N ILE A 101 -12.52 2.84 -30.89
CA ILE A 101 -12.00 1.75 -31.73
C ILE A 101 -12.32 0.42 -31.07
N ASP A 102 -12.97 -0.47 -31.81
CA ASP A 102 -13.19 -1.86 -31.41
C ASP A 102 -12.20 -2.75 -32.17
N PHE A 103 -11.25 -3.37 -31.46
CA PHE A 103 -10.29 -4.30 -32.06
C PHE A 103 -10.86 -5.73 -32.16
N GLY A 104 -12.00 -5.99 -31.51
CA GLY A 104 -12.57 -7.31 -31.36
C GLY A 104 -11.62 -8.25 -30.64
N GLU A 105 -11.65 -9.54 -31.04
CA GLU A 105 -10.73 -10.54 -30.53
C GLU A 105 -9.35 -10.39 -31.20
N VAL A 106 -8.35 -10.17 -30.36
CA VAL A 106 -6.94 -10.07 -30.73
C VAL A 106 -6.24 -11.33 -30.25
N GLU A 107 -5.63 -12.05 -31.19
CA GLU A 107 -4.85 -13.26 -30.93
C GLU A 107 -3.36 -12.91 -30.80
N PHE A 108 -2.68 -13.60 -29.89
CA PHE A 108 -1.27 -13.47 -29.60
C PHE A 108 -0.59 -14.84 -29.68
N ASP A 109 0.68 -14.86 -30.09
CA ASP A 109 1.47 -16.08 -30.18
C ASP A 109 1.65 -16.78 -28.82
N ASN A 110 1.72 -16.00 -27.75
CA ASN A 110 1.86 -16.49 -26.37
C ASN A 110 1.53 -15.37 -25.36
N ILE A 111 1.49 -15.74 -24.06
CA ILE A 111 1.22 -14.79 -22.98
C ILE A 111 2.26 -13.66 -22.93
N GLU A 112 3.54 -13.93 -23.23
CA GLU A 112 4.58 -12.88 -23.21
C GLU A 112 4.38 -11.83 -24.30
N ALA A 113 3.85 -12.20 -25.46
CA ALA A 113 3.49 -11.26 -26.50
C ALA A 113 2.36 -10.33 -26.03
N ALA A 114 1.32 -10.87 -25.38
CA ALA A 114 0.25 -10.07 -24.78
C ALA A 114 0.78 -9.14 -23.67
N ARG A 115 1.69 -9.64 -22.82
CA ARG A 115 2.38 -8.86 -21.78
C ARG A 115 3.18 -7.72 -22.38
N ALA A 116 3.89 -7.95 -23.48
CA ALA A 116 4.71 -6.93 -24.15
C ALA A 116 3.86 -5.81 -24.77
N VAL A 117 2.63 -6.09 -25.22
CA VAL A 117 1.74 -5.05 -25.76
C VAL A 117 1.39 -4.03 -24.70
N PHE A 118 0.87 -4.48 -23.56
CA PHE A 118 0.39 -3.60 -22.49
C PHE A 118 1.48 -3.24 -21.47
N GLY A 119 2.57 -4.00 -21.39
CA GLY A 119 3.56 -3.91 -20.31
C GLY A 119 3.07 -4.52 -19.00
N ALA A 120 2.17 -5.51 -19.05
CA ALA A 120 1.48 -6.06 -17.89
C ALA A 120 2.11 -7.38 -17.41
N ASP A 121 2.00 -7.70 -16.11
CA ASP A 121 2.31 -9.05 -15.62
C ASP A 121 1.18 -10.05 -15.92
N ARG A 122 1.49 -11.35 -15.86
CA ARG A 122 0.55 -12.45 -16.10
C ARG A 122 -0.70 -12.33 -15.23
N PHE A 123 -0.55 -11.96 -13.95
CA PHE A 123 -1.68 -11.82 -13.04
C PHE A 123 -2.60 -10.65 -13.40
N GLN A 124 -2.06 -9.56 -13.95
CA GLN A 124 -2.86 -8.43 -14.39
C GLN A 124 -3.77 -8.84 -15.56
N LEU A 125 -3.21 -9.53 -16.54
CA LEU A 125 -3.96 -9.93 -17.74
C LEU A 125 -5.04 -10.96 -17.44
N SER A 126 -4.91 -11.73 -16.36
CA SER A 126 -5.84 -12.80 -15.99
C SER A 126 -6.72 -12.44 -14.79
N ARG A 127 -6.94 -11.15 -14.54
CA ARG A 127 -7.75 -10.69 -13.41
C ARG A 127 -8.57 -9.44 -13.76
N THR A 128 -9.78 -9.41 -13.26
CA THR A 128 -10.67 -8.26 -13.30
C THR A 128 -10.15 -7.17 -12.37
N HIS A 129 -9.80 -6.02 -12.95
CA HIS A 129 -9.29 -4.85 -12.23
C HIS A 129 -9.32 -3.58 -13.09
N TRP A 130 -9.12 -2.42 -12.45
CA TRP A 130 -8.89 -1.14 -13.11
C TRP A 130 -7.55 -0.58 -12.65
N ALA A 131 -6.60 -0.42 -13.58
CA ALA A 131 -5.32 0.23 -13.35
C ALA A 131 -5.24 1.58 -14.07
N VAL A 132 -4.63 2.58 -13.44
CA VAL A 132 -4.09 3.76 -14.13
C VAL A 132 -2.62 3.50 -14.37
N ARG A 133 -2.21 3.55 -15.63
CA ARG A 133 -0.89 3.13 -16.06
C ARG A 133 -0.10 4.31 -16.58
N GLU A 134 1.17 4.33 -16.20
CA GLU A 134 2.17 5.21 -16.77
C GLU A 134 2.63 4.67 -18.14
N GLY A 135 2.63 5.54 -19.14
CA GLY A 135 3.04 5.26 -20.52
C GLY A 135 2.11 5.89 -21.55
N GLU A 136 2.63 6.04 -22.77
CA GLU A 136 1.85 6.60 -23.88
C GLU A 136 0.83 5.57 -24.38
N ALA A 137 -0.46 5.86 -24.30
CA ALA A 137 -1.53 5.04 -24.90
C ALA A 137 -1.26 4.78 -26.39
N ARG A 138 -0.62 5.76 -27.05
CA ARG A 138 -0.17 5.68 -28.44
C ARG A 138 0.75 4.48 -28.68
N THR A 139 1.69 4.22 -27.79
CA THR A 139 2.60 3.08 -27.93
C THR A 139 1.84 1.76 -27.92
N VAL A 140 0.79 1.64 -27.10
CA VAL A 140 -0.09 0.46 -27.07
C VAL A 140 -0.89 0.36 -28.38
N LEU A 141 -1.50 1.46 -28.84
CA LEU A 141 -2.24 1.50 -30.11
C LEU A 141 -1.35 1.07 -31.31
N LEU A 142 -0.12 1.57 -31.38
CA LEU A 142 0.84 1.21 -32.44
C LEU A 142 1.24 -0.27 -32.39
N ARG A 143 1.35 -0.86 -31.19
CA ARG A 143 1.59 -2.31 -31.05
C ARG A 143 0.38 -3.12 -31.51
N LEU A 144 -0.84 -2.69 -31.19
CA LEU A 144 -2.08 -3.33 -31.64
C LEU A 144 -2.28 -3.21 -33.15
N ALA A 145 -1.93 -2.06 -33.76
CA ALA A 145 -1.99 -1.85 -35.20
C ALA A 145 -1.11 -2.84 -35.99
N LYS A 146 0.02 -3.29 -35.42
CA LYS A 146 0.86 -4.33 -36.03
C LYS A 146 0.17 -5.70 -36.06
N ILE A 147 -0.72 -5.96 -35.12
CA ILE A 147 -1.47 -7.23 -35.01
C ILE A 147 -2.77 -7.16 -35.85
N LYS A 148 -3.40 -5.99 -35.92
CA LYS A 148 -4.63 -5.70 -36.70
C LYS A 148 -4.39 -4.52 -37.68
N PRO A 149 -3.71 -4.75 -38.82
CA PRO A 149 -3.34 -3.67 -39.74
C PRO A 149 -4.53 -2.95 -40.39
N ASP A 150 -5.69 -3.61 -40.45
CA ASP A 150 -6.95 -3.09 -40.98
C ASP A 150 -7.49 -1.89 -40.19
N LEU A 151 -7.11 -1.75 -38.92
CA LEU A 151 -7.54 -0.66 -38.05
C LEU A 151 -6.54 0.50 -37.98
N ALA A 152 -5.37 0.38 -38.61
CA ALA A 152 -4.34 1.43 -38.60
C ALA A 152 -4.84 2.81 -39.07
N PRO A 153 -5.66 2.94 -40.14
CA PRO A 153 -6.16 4.25 -40.57
C PRO A 153 -7.04 4.95 -39.53
N ARG A 154 -7.81 4.18 -38.75
CA ARG A 154 -8.68 4.73 -37.69
C ARG A 154 -7.88 5.24 -36.49
N ILE A 155 -6.70 4.66 -36.25
CA ILE A 155 -5.76 5.12 -35.22
C ILE A 155 -5.13 6.46 -35.66
N GLU A 156 -4.72 6.58 -36.93
CA GLU A 156 -4.18 7.83 -37.49
C GLU A 156 -5.22 8.97 -37.51
N GLU A 157 -6.50 8.68 -37.77
CA GLU A 157 -7.58 9.68 -37.68
C GLU A 157 -7.80 10.19 -36.25
N GLN A 158 -7.54 9.39 -35.22
CA GLN A 158 -7.59 9.85 -33.83
C GLN A 158 -6.42 10.81 -33.51
N GLU A 159 -5.27 10.66 -34.17
CA GLU A 159 -4.08 11.52 -33.95
C GLU A 159 -4.31 12.99 -34.36
N THR A 160 -5.28 13.26 -35.24
CA THR A 160 -5.55 14.64 -35.69
C THR A 160 -6.47 15.41 -34.73
N PHE A 161 -7.16 14.74 -33.81
CA PHE A 161 -8.11 15.34 -32.86
C PHE A 161 -7.57 15.48 -31.42
N THR A 162 -6.43 14.87 -31.09
CA THR A 162 -5.84 14.86 -29.73
C THR A 162 -4.72 15.89 -29.50
N ALA A 163 -4.66 16.96 -30.31
CA ALA A 163 -3.74 18.08 -30.07
C ALA A 163 -4.04 18.90 -28.79
N ASP A 164 -5.13 18.56 -28.09
CA ASP A 164 -5.61 19.18 -26.85
C ASP A 164 -5.42 18.28 -25.59
N ASP A 165 -4.66 17.18 -25.69
CA ASP A 165 -4.24 16.37 -24.54
C ASP A 165 -3.16 17.12 -23.73
N ALA A 166 -3.53 18.28 -23.20
CA ALA A 166 -2.71 19.11 -22.34
C ALA A 166 -2.35 18.36 -21.06
N GLU A 167 -1.06 18.04 -20.89
CA GLU A 167 -0.37 17.63 -19.65
C GLU A 167 -1.29 17.29 -18.45
N ILE A 168 -2.00 16.17 -18.53
CA ILE A 168 -2.97 15.78 -17.50
C ILE A 168 -2.20 15.15 -16.34
N GLN A 169 -1.92 15.91 -15.29
CA GLN A 169 -1.32 15.39 -14.06
C GLN A 169 -2.40 14.93 -13.08
N PRO A 170 -2.15 13.88 -12.28
CA PRO A 170 -3.08 13.52 -11.21
C PRO A 170 -3.19 14.68 -10.20
N PRO A 171 -4.28 14.74 -9.42
CA PRO A 171 -4.43 15.77 -8.39
C PRO A 171 -3.36 15.64 -7.30
N PRO A 172 -2.97 16.73 -6.62
CA PRO A 172 -2.00 16.67 -5.52
C PRO A 172 -2.51 15.82 -4.36
N ARG A 173 -1.58 15.20 -3.62
CA ARG A 173 -1.92 14.45 -2.41
C ARG A 173 -2.46 15.39 -1.33
N ASP A 174 -3.60 15.04 -0.74
CA ASP A 174 -4.17 15.78 0.39
C ASP A 174 -3.59 15.25 1.72
N LYS A 175 -2.51 15.90 2.18
CA LYS A 175 -1.91 15.61 3.49
C LYS A 175 -2.25 16.72 4.47
N LYS A 176 -3.01 16.40 5.52
CA LYS A 176 -3.25 17.30 6.66
C LYS A 176 -1.97 17.47 7.52
N ILE A 177 -1.21 18.54 7.26
CA ILE A 177 0.01 18.88 8.00
C ILE A 177 -0.32 19.86 9.13
N LEU A 178 0.05 19.51 10.36
CA LEU A 178 -0.12 20.35 11.55
C LEU A 178 0.97 21.44 11.67
N GLY A 179 2.18 21.13 11.20
CA GLY A 179 3.32 22.04 11.24
C GLY A 179 4.65 21.32 11.05
N VAL A 180 5.74 22.07 11.23
CA VAL A 180 7.13 21.58 11.18
C VAL A 180 7.71 21.63 12.58
N ALA A 181 8.32 20.53 13.03
CA ALA A 181 9.04 20.45 14.29
C ALA A 181 10.54 20.26 14.06
N GLU A 182 11.36 21.02 14.78
CA GLU A 182 12.83 20.98 14.74
C GLU A 182 13.43 20.63 16.12
N SER A 183 12.57 20.39 17.11
CA SER A 183 12.92 20.02 18.49
C SER A 183 11.79 19.20 19.13
N VAL A 184 12.08 18.47 20.21
CA VAL A 184 11.08 17.73 20.99
C VAL A 184 9.99 18.67 21.54
N GLU A 185 10.34 19.87 21.99
CA GLU A 185 9.40 20.86 22.52
C GLU A 185 8.45 21.36 21.43
N SER A 186 8.97 21.74 20.26
CA SER A 186 8.15 22.20 19.13
C SER A 186 7.18 21.11 18.66
N PHE A 187 7.63 19.85 18.64
CA PHE A 187 6.78 18.70 18.33
C PHE A 187 5.63 18.56 19.33
N LEU A 188 5.92 18.59 20.64
CA LEU A 188 4.88 18.49 21.68
C LEU A 188 3.92 19.67 21.65
N GLN A 189 4.39 20.88 21.38
CA GLN A 189 3.54 22.06 21.20
C GLN A 189 2.53 21.88 20.06
N LEU A 190 2.98 21.38 18.91
CA LEU A 190 2.10 21.08 17.77
C LEU A 190 1.06 20.01 18.13
N LEU A 191 1.44 18.96 18.86
CA LEU A 191 0.52 17.93 19.30
C LEU A 191 -0.54 18.45 20.27
N TYR A 192 -0.16 19.27 21.25
CA TYR A 192 -1.09 19.84 22.22
C TYR A 192 -1.97 20.96 21.63
N GLY A 193 -1.49 21.63 20.59
CA GLY A 193 -2.26 22.64 19.85
C GLY A 193 -3.38 22.03 19.01
N ALA A 194 -3.30 20.75 18.66
CA ALA A 194 -4.36 20.04 17.96
C ALA A 194 -5.53 19.75 18.93
N PRO A 195 -6.78 20.06 18.58
CA PRO A 195 -7.91 19.81 19.45
C PRO A 195 -8.07 18.31 19.72
N GLY A 196 -8.08 17.93 21.00
CA GLY A 196 -8.44 16.58 21.40
C GLY A 196 -9.89 16.29 21.05
N LYS A 197 -10.14 15.15 20.41
CA LYS A 197 -11.50 14.66 20.15
C LYS A 197 -11.95 13.76 21.29
N VAL A 198 -13.20 13.93 21.72
CA VAL A 198 -13.82 13.07 22.72
C VAL A 198 -14.09 11.70 22.09
N ALA A 199 -13.93 10.62 22.86
CA ALA A 199 -14.17 9.24 22.41
C ALA A 199 -13.25 8.75 21.26
N THR A 200 -12.03 9.28 21.20
CA THR A 200 -10.99 8.76 20.28
C THR A 200 -9.75 8.29 21.05
N ASP A 201 -9.17 7.19 20.62
CA ASP A 201 -7.81 6.77 20.97
C ASP A 201 -6.81 7.40 19.97
N THR A 202 -5.68 7.90 20.48
CA THR A 202 -4.62 8.48 19.62
C THR A 202 -3.43 7.53 19.52
N PHE A 203 -2.97 7.30 18.28
CA PHE A 203 -1.77 6.53 17.98
C PHE A 203 -0.85 7.31 17.05
N PHE A 204 0.39 6.87 16.97
CA PHE A 204 1.47 7.56 16.28
C PHE A 204 2.33 6.59 15.46
N ARG A 205 2.87 7.06 14.35
CA ARG A 205 3.89 6.34 13.56
C ARG A 205 4.94 7.31 13.07
N GLY A 206 6.21 6.95 13.24
CA GLY A 206 7.32 7.73 12.72
C GLY A 206 7.81 7.19 11.38
N HIS A 207 7.92 8.06 10.38
CA HIS A 207 8.60 7.78 9.13
C HIS A 207 9.88 8.61 9.06
N SER A 208 11.01 7.93 8.87
CA SER A 208 12.29 8.61 8.68
C SER A 208 12.40 9.35 7.34
N ASP A 209 11.47 9.13 6.42
CA ASP A 209 11.38 9.78 5.13
C ASP A 209 9.91 10.07 4.86
N ALA A 210 9.55 11.35 4.66
CA ALA A 210 8.17 11.78 4.43
C ALA A 210 7.56 11.26 3.11
N ARG A 211 8.36 10.60 2.27
CA ARG A 211 7.90 9.91 1.05
C ARG A 211 7.40 8.49 1.33
N TYR A 212 7.67 7.93 2.51
CA TYR A 212 7.19 6.60 2.86
C TYR A 212 5.67 6.54 2.96
N GLU A 213 5.11 5.43 2.48
CA GLU A 213 3.67 5.22 2.41
C GLU A 213 3.14 4.52 3.65
N LEU A 214 1.89 4.83 4.01
CA LEU A 214 1.11 4.18 5.06
C LEU A 214 0.56 2.81 4.60
N THR A 215 1.43 2.02 3.97
CA THR A 215 1.08 0.75 3.34
C THR A 215 1.87 -0.38 4.00
N PRO A 216 1.20 -1.43 4.51
CA PRO A 216 1.85 -2.65 5.02
C PRO A 216 2.82 -3.24 4.01
N SER A 217 3.89 -3.87 4.47
CA SER A 217 4.93 -4.45 3.61
C SER A 217 4.39 -5.46 2.60
N LEU A 218 3.34 -6.23 2.96
CA LEU A 218 2.68 -7.15 2.04
C LEU A 218 2.01 -6.45 0.85
N LEU A 219 1.42 -5.28 1.11
CA LEU A 219 0.61 -4.51 0.17
C LEU A 219 1.47 -3.47 -0.59
N ARG A 220 2.79 -3.58 -0.54
CA ARG A 220 3.65 -2.70 -1.35
C ARG A 220 3.72 -3.21 -2.79
N LYS A 221 3.78 -2.26 -3.71
CA LYS A 221 3.90 -2.49 -5.15
C LYS A 221 5.30 -2.11 -5.63
N TRP A 222 5.73 -2.68 -6.74
CA TRP A 222 6.85 -2.18 -7.52
C TRP A 222 6.45 -0.89 -8.24
N GLU A 223 7.42 -0.17 -8.82
CA GLU A 223 7.15 1.09 -9.56
C GLU A 223 6.17 0.90 -10.71
N ASN A 224 6.14 -0.28 -11.33
CA ASN A 224 5.20 -0.64 -12.39
C ASN A 224 3.79 -1.04 -11.89
N GLY A 225 3.54 -0.95 -10.58
CA GLY A 225 2.26 -1.32 -9.94
C GLY A 225 2.14 -2.79 -9.52
N ASP A 226 3.07 -3.67 -9.90
CA ASP A 226 2.98 -5.09 -9.53
C ASP A 226 3.14 -5.33 -8.03
N TRP A 227 2.38 -6.28 -7.49
CA TRP A 227 2.54 -6.69 -6.10
C TRP A 227 3.92 -7.28 -5.82
N GLN A 228 4.57 -6.86 -4.73
CA GLN A 228 5.84 -7.44 -4.32
C GLN A 228 5.66 -8.82 -3.66
N PHE A 229 4.66 -8.95 -2.78
CA PHE A 229 4.48 -10.13 -1.92
C PHE A 229 3.04 -10.64 -1.80
N MET A 230 2.02 -9.79 -2.03
CA MET A 230 0.60 -10.13 -1.82
C MET A 230 0.19 -11.50 -2.39
N PRO A 231 0.54 -11.89 -3.64
CA PRO A 231 0.15 -13.19 -4.20
C PRO A 231 0.72 -14.41 -3.47
N SER A 232 1.72 -14.23 -2.62
CA SER A 232 2.43 -15.30 -1.91
C SER A 232 2.21 -15.26 -0.39
N GLU A 233 1.31 -14.41 0.14
CA GLU A 233 1.10 -14.24 1.59
C GLU A 233 0.95 -15.58 2.34
N ASP A 234 0.11 -16.48 1.83
CA ASP A 234 -0.18 -17.74 2.50
C ASP A 234 1.02 -18.68 2.54
N ARG A 235 1.80 -18.70 1.45
CA ARG A 235 3.05 -19.49 1.37
C ARG A 235 4.10 -18.91 2.30
N LEU A 236 4.30 -17.59 2.28
CA LEU A 236 5.23 -16.90 3.18
C LEU A 236 4.93 -17.21 4.66
N CYS A 237 3.65 -17.12 5.05
CA CYS A 237 3.22 -17.46 6.40
C CYS A 237 3.49 -18.93 6.74
N LYS A 238 3.11 -19.87 5.85
CA LYS A 238 3.27 -21.32 6.08
C LYS A 238 4.74 -21.73 6.18
N GLU A 239 5.59 -21.26 5.28
CA GLU A 239 7.01 -21.59 5.27
C GLU A 239 7.70 -21.12 6.56
N LEU A 240 7.41 -19.91 7.04
CA LEU A 240 8.00 -19.42 8.28
C LEU A 240 7.50 -20.19 9.51
N LEU A 241 6.21 -20.58 9.53
CA LEU A 241 5.64 -21.42 10.59
C LEU A 241 6.27 -22.82 10.62
N ILE A 242 6.57 -23.41 9.47
CA ILE A 242 7.22 -24.72 9.36
C ILE A 242 8.67 -24.61 9.85
N ALA A 243 9.41 -23.61 9.38
CA ALA A 243 10.83 -23.43 9.68
C ALA A 243 11.10 -23.16 11.17
N HIS A 244 10.18 -22.48 11.86
CA HIS A 244 10.37 -22.05 13.25
C HIS A 244 9.19 -22.41 14.16
N HIS A 245 8.58 -23.58 13.98
CA HIS A 245 7.37 -24.01 14.71
C HIS A 245 7.41 -23.73 16.22
N ASP A 246 8.54 -24.03 16.87
CA ASP A 246 8.71 -23.87 18.32
C ASP A 246 8.52 -22.42 18.79
N GLU A 247 8.92 -21.44 17.97
CA GLU A 247 8.76 -20.00 18.26
C GLU A 247 7.29 -19.57 18.27
N PHE A 248 6.40 -20.29 17.56
CA PHE A 248 4.99 -19.96 17.41
C PHE A 248 4.06 -20.76 18.32
N GLN A 249 4.57 -21.67 19.16
CA GLN A 249 3.71 -22.52 20.01
C GLN A 249 2.84 -21.74 21.00
N GLY A 250 3.30 -20.59 21.47
CA GLY A 250 2.54 -19.71 22.36
C GLY A 250 1.50 -18.83 21.66
N ASP A 251 1.46 -18.83 20.33
CA ASP A 251 0.61 -17.93 19.54
C ASP A 251 -0.76 -18.58 19.31
N GLN A 252 -1.74 -18.15 20.10
CA GLN A 252 -3.08 -18.72 20.15
C GLN A 252 -3.90 -18.40 18.89
N TYR A 253 -3.83 -17.17 18.41
CA TYR A 253 -4.59 -16.70 17.25
C TYR A 253 -3.68 -16.42 16.06
N CYS A 254 -4.22 -16.46 14.85
CA CYS A 254 -3.55 -16.09 13.61
C CYS A 254 -2.99 -14.67 13.69
N PHE A 255 -3.70 -13.76 14.36
CA PHE A 255 -3.20 -12.41 14.64
C PHE A 255 -1.88 -12.41 15.44
N ASP A 256 -1.77 -13.23 16.49
CA ASP A 256 -0.55 -13.35 17.31
C ASP A 256 0.63 -13.80 16.42
N ARG A 257 0.38 -14.76 15.52
CA ARG A 257 1.37 -15.24 14.55
C ARG A 257 1.80 -14.14 13.60
N LEU A 258 0.86 -13.39 13.00
CA LEU A 258 1.18 -12.27 12.10
C LEU A 258 2.01 -11.18 12.79
N VAL A 259 1.70 -10.86 14.05
CA VAL A 259 2.49 -9.91 14.84
C VAL A 259 3.92 -10.41 15.02
N ARG A 260 4.12 -11.70 15.32
CA ARG A 260 5.46 -12.30 15.43
C ARG A 260 6.19 -12.35 14.09
N MET A 261 5.49 -12.70 13.01
CA MET A 261 6.04 -12.72 11.65
C MET A 261 6.57 -11.34 11.25
N GLN A 262 5.80 -10.28 11.50
CA GLN A 262 6.22 -8.91 11.27
C GLN A 262 7.39 -8.48 12.15
N HIS A 263 7.42 -8.93 13.41
CA HIS A 263 8.55 -8.66 14.31
C HIS A 263 9.88 -9.15 13.71
N TYR A 264 9.86 -10.32 13.05
CA TYR A 264 11.01 -10.90 12.34
C TYR A 264 11.14 -10.43 10.88
N GLY A 265 10.32 -9.49 10.43
CA GLY A 265 10.46 -8.84 9.12
C GLY A 265 9.76 -9.54 7.96
N LEU A 266 8.93 -10.56 8.21
CA LEU A 266 8.10 -11.14 7.14
C LEU A 266 7.09 -10.09 6.65
N PRO A 267 6.84 -9.97 5.33
CA PRO A 267 5.79 -9.11 4.82
C PRO A 267 4.40 -9.55 5.31
N THR A 268 3.68 -8.66 5.98
CA THR A 268 2.33 -8.92 6.50
C THR A 268 1.38 -7.78 6.15
N ARG A 269 0.08 -8.04 6.34
CA ARG A 269 -1.03 -7.07 6.23
C ARG A 269 -1.16 -6.09 7.42
N LEU A 270 -0.17 -6.09 8.30
CA LEU A 270 -0.18 -5.30 9.53
C LEU A 270 0.72 -4.07 9.35
N LEU A 271 0.30 -2.94 9.92
CA LEU A 271 1.08 -1.71 9.98
C LEU A 271 1.29 -1.30 11.44
N ASP A 272 2.54 -1.16 11.87
CA ASP A 272 2.85 -0.80 13.26
C ASP A 272 2.39 0.63 13.58
N ILE A 273 1.72 0.81 14.72
CA ILE A 273 1.42 2.11 15.31
C ILE A 273 1.74 2.06 16.82
N SER A 274 1.97 3.21 17.43
CA SER A 274 2.39 3.33 18.82
C SER A 274 1.48 4.27 19.59
N GLY A 275 1.13 3.91 20.82
CA GLY A 275 0.48 4.86 21.74
C GLY A 275 1.45 5.92 22.31
N ASN A 276 2.74 5.88 21.98
CA ASN A 276 3.75 6.79 22.51
C ASN A 276 4.27 7.73 21.40
N PRO A 277 3.96 9.04 21.46
CA PRO A 277 4.36 10.00 20.43
C PRO A 277 5.89 10.18 20.35
N LEU A 278 6.61 10.01 21.44
CA LEU A 278 8.07 10.18 21.46
C LEU A 278 8.80 8.97 20.85
N VAL A 279 8.22 7.77 20.95
CA VAL A 279 8.71 6.59 20.22
C VAL A 279 8.52 6.77 18.72
N ALA A 280 7.39 7.32 18.29
CA ALA A 280 7.17 7.68 16.90
C ALA A 280 8.14 8.78 16.44
N LEU A 281 8.38 9.81 17.25
CA LEU A 281 9.37 10.85 16.95
C LEU A 281 10.78 10.26 16.80
N PHE A 282 11.17 9.34 17.69
CA PHE A 282 12.42 8.60 17.57
C PHE A 282 12.54 7.89 16.21
N PHE A 283 11.49 7.18 15.77
CA PHE A 283 11.49 6.52 14.45
C PHE A 283 11.52 7.50 13.27
N ALA A 284 10.89 8.67 13.41
CA ALA A 284 10.97 9.72 12.39
C ALA A 284 12.39 10.31 12.25
N CYS A 285 13.22 10.20 13.28
CA CYS A 285 14.59 10.69 13.28
C CYS A 285 15.64 9.60 13.00
N SER A 286 15.35 8.33 13.32
CA SER A 286 16.30 7.21 13.30
C SER A 286 16.53 6.60 11.90
N GLY A 287 16.61 7.43 10.86
CA GLY A 287 16.90 7.00 9.50
C GLY A 287 18.38 6.63 9.27
N ARG A 288 18.69 6.11 8.07
CA ARG A 288 20.09 5.93 7.65
C ARG A 288 20.79 7.29 7.53
N SER A 289 22.11 7.33 7.66
CA SER A 289 22.89 8.59 7.68
C SER A 289 22.77 9.42 6.39
N ASP A 290 22.48 8.77 5.25
CA ASP A 290 22.16 9.40 3.97
C ASP A 290 20.75 10.04 3.92
N GLN A 291 19.88 9.71 4.87
CA GLN A 291 18.52 10.23 5.02
C GLN A 291 18.40 11.36 6.04
N SER A 292 19.51 11.81 6.63
CA SER A 292 19.52 12.91 7.60
C SER A 292 19.04 14.23 7.01
N LYS A 293 19.23 14.43 5.70
CA LYS A 293 18.82 15.62 4.94
C LYS A 293 17.40 15.55 4.37
N ILE A 294 16.76 14.39 4.43
CA ILE A 294 15.38 14.22 3.95
C ILE A 294 14.46 14.51 5.13
N ASP A 295 13.38 15.25 4.93
CA ASP A 295 12.40 15.51 5.99
C ASP A 295 11.77 14.18 6.46
N GLY A 296 11.66 13.99 7.77
CA GLY A 296 10.88 12.90 8.36
C GLY A 296 9.43 13.34 8.60
N GLU A 297 8.58 12.44 9.06
CA GLU A 297 7.24 12.80 9.52
C GLU A 297 6.80 11.92 10.70
N VAL A 298 6.06 12.52 11.63
CA VAL A 298 5.26 11.79 12.60
C VAL A 298 3.81 11.88 12.18
N ILE A 299 3.21 10.71 11.97
CA ILE A 299 1.81 10.55 11.59
C ILE A 299 1.01 10.29 12.85
N VAL A 300 -0.07 11.03 13.01
CA VAL A 300 -1.00 10.96 14.15
C VAL A 300 -2.31 10.39 13.64
N PHE A 301 -2.74 9.29 14.26
CA PHE A 301 -4.01 8.62 13.99
C PHE A 301 -4.95 8.91 15.16
N GLN A 302 -6.08 9.54 14.87
CA GLN A 302 -7.20 9.68 15.81
C GLN A 302 -8.26 8.66 15.42
N VAL A 303 -8.41 7.61 16.22
CA VAL A 303 -9.30 6.47 15.94
C VAL A 303 -10.48 6.52 16.89
N LEU A 304 -11.71 6.42 16.39
CA LEU A 304 -12.89 6.25 17.24
C LEU A 304 -12.72 5.06 18.19
N SER A 305 -12.93 5.27 19.50
CA SER A 305 -12.63 4.25 20.52
C SER A 305 -13.44 2.96 20.34
N GLU A 306 -14.64 3.03 19.75
CA GLU A 306 -15.47 1.87 19.40
C GLU A 306 -14.93 1.03 18.22
N GLY A 307 -14.14 1.69 17.35
CA GLY A 307 -13.44 1.07 16.22
C GLY A 307 -12.15 0.36 16.63
N VAL A 308 -11.64 0.63 17.83
CA VAL A 308 -10.47 -0.08 18.37
C VAL A 308 -10.87 -1.46 18.86
N LYS A 309 -10.28 -2.49 18.26
CA LYS A 309 -10.51 -3.89 18.61
C LYS A 309 -9.36 -4.46 19.44
N TYR A 310 -9.65 -5.55 20.14
CA TYR A 310 -8.66 -6.35 20.86
C TYR A 310 -8.34 -7.62 20.06
N PHE A 311 -7.18 -8.20 20.34
CA PHE A 311 -6.62 -9.36 19.64
C PHE A 311 -7.56 -10.58 19.53
N ASP A 312 -8.54 -10.71 20.41
CA ASP A 312 -9.49 -11.84 20.48
C ASP A 312 -10.84 -11.55 19.80
N SER A 313 -11.03 -10.37 19.22
CA SER A 313 -12.24 -10.00 18.49
C SER A 313 -12.48 -10.91 17.27
N ASP A 314 -13.75 -11.16 16.96
CA ASP A 314 -14.15 -11.95 15.79
C ASP A 314 -13.74 -11.32 14.47
N THR A 315 -13.91 -10.01 14.32
CA THR A 315 -13.44 -9.24 13.16
C THR A 315 -11.92 -9.39 12.97
N VAL A 316 -11.14 -9.39 14.06
CA VAL A 316 -9.68 -9.59 14.02
C VAL A 316 -9.33 -10.99 13.52
N SER A 317 -10.05 -12.02 13.97
CA SER A 317 -9.88 -13.39 13.48
C SER A 317 -10.24 -13.51 12.00
N CYS A 318 -11.35 -12.91 11.56
CA CYS A 318 -11.74 -12.87 10.15
C CYS A 318 -10.65 -12.27 9.28
N LEU A 319 -10.18 -11.08 9.64
CA LEU A 319 -9.17 -10.36 8.88
C LEU A 319 -7.78 -11.00 8.90
N SER A 320 -7.36 -11.54 10.04
CA SER A 320 -6.07 -12.20 10.16
C SER A 320 -6.03 -13.49 9.33
N ASN A 321 -7.10 -14.30 9.38
CA ASN A 321 -7.17 -15.58 8.68
C ASN A 321 -7.26 -15.46 7.14
N LEU A 322 -7.52 -14.27 6.60
CA LEU A 322 -7.31 -14.01 5.18
C LEU A 322 -5.86 -14.34 4.76
N SER A 323 -4.87 -14.25 5.67
CA SER A 323 -3.48 -14.62 5.36
C SER A 323 -3.31 -16.11 5.03
N ASN A 324 -4.24 -16.97 5.44
CA ASN A 324 -4.20 -18.41 5.18
C ASN A 324 -4.81 -18.81 3.84
N LEU A 325 -5.63 -17.92 3.24
CA LEU A 325 -6.24 -18.13 1.93
C LEU A 325 -5.20 -17.96 0.82
N THR A 326 -5.28 -18.80 -0.20
CA THR A 326 -4.46 -18.65 -1.41
C THR A 326 -4.82 -17.36 -2.15
N TYR A 327 -3.94 -16.89 -3.03
CA TYR A 327 -4.23 -15.72 -3.85
C TYR A 327 -5.50 -15.89 -4.70
N ALA A 328 -5.70 -17.07 -5.30
CA ALA A 328 -6.91 -17.37 -6.06
C ALA A 328 -8.17 -17.24 -5.19
N GLN A 329 -8.16 -17.85 -4.00
CA GLN A 329 -9.28 -17.75 -3.06
C GLN A 329 -9.56 -16.31 -2.64
N LYS A 330 -8.53 -15.50 -2.37
CA LYS A 330 -8.73 -14.08 -2.09
C LYS A 330 -9.41 -13.36 -3.24
N ASN A 331 -9.15 -13.76 -4.47
CA ASN A 331 -9.72 -13.12 -5.66
C ASN A 331 -11.18 -13.53 -5.89
N ASP A 332 -11.63 -14.61 -5.27
CA ASP A 332 -13.03 -15.05 -5.29
C ASP A 332 -13.87 -14.34 -4.22
N ILE A 333 -13.25 -13.53 -3.34
CA ILE A 333 -13.96 -12.73 -2.34
C ILE A 333 -14.72 -11.61 -3.04
N ASP A 334 -16.05 -11.66 -2.97
CA ASP A 334 -16.95 -10.58 -3.40
C ASP A 334 -17.61 -9.91 -2.19
N LEU A 335 -17.14 -8.71 -1.86
CA LEU A 335 -17.63 -7.92 -0.73
C LEU A 335 -18.97 -7.22 -1.01
N ARG A 336 -19.50 -7.32 -2.23
CA ARG A 336 -20.78 -6.70 -2.62
C ARG A 336 -21.97 -7.55 -2.18
N LEU A 337 -21.77 -8.85 -2.00
CA LEU A 337 -22.79 -9.78 -1.55
C LEU A 337 -23.31 -9.39 -0.16
N ASP A 338 -24.58 -9.69 0.10
CA ASP A 338 -25.10 -9.66 1.46
C ASP A 338 -24.48 -10.78 2.32
N GLN A 339 -24.70 -10.69 3.63
CA GLN A 339 -24.11 -11.63 4.58
C GLN A 339 -24.51 -13.08 4.31
N GLU A 340 -25.77 -13.36 3.96
CA GLU A 340 -26.25 -14.73 3.77
C GLU A 340 -25.60 -15.33 2.51
N ALA A 341 -25.72 -14.63 1.38
CA ALA A 341 -25.13 -15.06 0.11
C ALA A 341 -23.60 -15.20 0.19
N PHE A 342 -22.92 -14.30 0.91
CA PHE A 342 -21.48 -14.39 1.09
C PHE A 342 -21.07 -15.66 1.86
N ASN A 343 -21.75 -15.97 2.96
CA ASN A 343 -21.39 -17.13 3.79
C ASN A 343 -21.71 -18.48 3.11
N GLU A 344 -22.51 -18.49 2.05
CA GLU A 344 -22.74 -19.67 1.20
C GLU A 344 -21.61 -19.92 0.17
N THR A 345 -20.72 -18.95 -0.05
CA THR A 345 -19.62 -19.11 -1.01
C THR A 345 -18.55 -20.09 -0.53
N ASP A 346 -17.90 -20.78 -1.46
CA ASP A 346 -16.79 -21.69 -1.16
C ASP A 346 -15.63 -20.99 -0.43
N VAL A 347 -15.34 -19.73 -0.79
CA VAL A 347 -14.29 -18.94 -0.16
C VAL A 347 -14.62 -18.60 1.29
N ALA A 348 -15.86 -18.23 1.59
CA ALA A 348 -16.29 -17.97 2.96
C ALA A 348 -16.25 -19.26 3.79
N GLY A 349 -16.65 -20.40 3.23
CA GLY A 349 -16.50 -21.71 3.87
C GLY A 349 -15.04 -22.06 4.20
N LYS A 350 -14.10 -21.77 3.30
CA LYS A 350 -12.65 -21.96 3.56
C LYS A 350 -12.13 -21.02 4.64
N LEU A 351 -12.51 -19.74 4.59
CA LEU A 351 -12.15 -18.77 5.62
C LEU A 351 -12.68 -19.20 7.00
N LEU A 352 -13.95 -19.62 7.06
CA LEU A 352 -14.58 -20.14 8.26
C LEU A 352 -13.86 -21.36 8.82
N HIS A 353 -13.36 -22.26 7.97
CA HIS A 353 -12.56 -23.40 8.41
C HIS A 353 -11.29 -22.95 9.13
N HIS A 354 -10.56 -21.97 8.56
CA HIS A 354 -9.36 -21.43 9.18
C HIS A 354 -9.68 -20.75 10.52
N ILE A 355 -10.74 -19.94 10.59
CA ILE A 355 -11.16 -19.31 11.85
C ILE A 355 -11.56 -20.35 12.89
N LYS A 356 -12.33 -21.38 12.51
CA LYS A 356 -12.72 -22.45 13.44
C LYS A 356 -11.55 -23.29 13.95
N SER A 357 -10.46 -23.36 13.20
CA SER A 357 -9.25 -24.06 13.64
C SER A 357 -8.60 -23.41 14.86
N GLU A 358 -8.74 -22.08 15.02
CA GLU A 358 -8.28 -21.35 16.22
C GLU A 358 -9.41 -21.05 17.23
N LYS A 359 -10.66 -20.92 16.75
CA LYS A 359 -11.86 -20.61 17.53
C LYS A 359 -12.96 -21.63 17.24
N GLY A 360 -12.92 -22.79 17.90
CA GLY A 360 -13.84 -23.90 17.62
C GLY A 360 -15.34 -23.56 17.71
N PHE A 361 -15.72 -22.54 18.48
CA PHE A 361 -17.10 -22.07 18.66
C PHE A 361 -17.50 -20.89 17.77
N PHE A 362 -16.64 -20.48 16.83
CA PHE A 362 -16.93 -19.34 15.97
C PHE A 362 -18.18 -19.61 15.11
N GLU A 363 -19.15 -18.70 15.18
CA GLU A 363 -20.37 -18.77 14.37
C GLU A 363 -20.07 -18.37 12.92
N GLY A 364 -20.60 -19.11 11.95
CA GLY A 364 -20.39 -18.87 10.51
C GLY A 364 -21.17 -17.67 9.97
N ARG A 365 -21.04 -16.51 10.62
CA ARG A 365 -21.75 -15.27 10.33
C ARG A 365 -20.78 -14.17 9.91
N ILE A 366 -19.88 -14.47 8.99
CA ILE A 366 -18.84 -13.53 8.56
C ILE A 366 -19.49 -12.34 7.84
N ILE A 367 -19.20 -11.12 8.27
CA ILE A 367 -19.73 -9.90 7.64
C ILE A 367 -18.77 -9.50 6.51
N PRO A 368 -19.24 -9.35 5.26
CA PRO A 368 -18.37 -8.98 4.14
C PRO A 368 -17.67 -7.63 4.33
N ASP A 369 -18.39 -6.61 4.81
CA ASP A 369 -17.81 -5.27 5.04
C ASP A 369 -16.62 -5.29 5.99
N ASP A 370 -16.69 -6.11 7.05
CA ASP A 370 -15.59 -6.29 7.98
C ASP A 370 -14.32 -6.76 7.27
N LEU A 371 -14.43 -7.61 6.24
CA LEU A 371 -13.29 -8.12 5.48
C LEU A 371 -12.62 -7.06 4.60
N GLY A 372 -13.33 -6.00 4.21
CA GLY A 372 -12.81 -4.87 3.44
C GLY A 372 -12.31 -3.71 4.30
N SER A 373 -12.46 -3.79 5.62
CA SER A 373 -12.14 -2.69 6.54
C SER A 373 -10.66 -2.66 6.95
N ILE A 374 -10.25 -1.52 7.52
CA ILE A 374 -8.99 -1.38 8.26
C ILE A 374 -9.33 -1.18 9.72
N ILE A 375 -8.85 -2.08 10.59
CA ILE A 375 -9.13 -1.98 12.03
C ILE A 375 -7.86 -1.72 12.83
N CYS A 376 -8.00 -0.90 13.88
CA CYS A 376 -6.96 -0.72 14.87
C CYS A 376 -7.04 -1.82 15.93
N VAL A 377 -5.97 -2.57 16.12
CA VAL A 377 -5.92 -3.71 17.04
C VAL A 377 -4.88 -3.48 18.14
N LYS A 378 -5.32 -3.55 19.40
CA LYS A 378 -4.43 -3.60 20.57
C LYS A 378 -3.97 -5.05 20.78
N ALA A 379 -2.69 -5.31 20.51
CA ALA A 379 -2.09 -6.64 20.66
C ALA A 379 -1.79 -7.01 22.11
N LYS A 380 -1.61 -8.31 22.37
CA LYS A 380 -1.08 -8.79 23.66
C LYS A 380 0.34 -8.24 23.86
N ARG A 381 0.67 -7.83 25.08
CA ARG A 381 2.02 -7.35 25.45
C ARG A 381 2.98 -8.52 25.73
N THR A 382 3.00 -9.52 24.85
CA THR A 382 3.78 -10.77 25.00
C THR A 382 5.25 -10.58 24.64
N ASN A 383 5.57 -9.70 23.68
CA ASN A 383 6.94 -9.37 23.29
C ASN A 383 7.43 -8.09 23.98
N THR A 384 8.67 -8.09 24.45
CA THR A 384 9.31 -6.93 25.11
C THR A 384 9.31 -5.68 24.24
N ARG A 385 9.45 -5.83 22.91
CA ARG A 385 9.36 -4.74 21.92
C ARG A 385 7.97 -4.10 21.86
N ILE A 386 6.90 -4.91 21.89
CA ILE A 386 5.52 -4.38 21.87
C ILE A 386 5.24 -3.62 23.17
N ARG A 387 5.76 -4.13 24.29
CA ARG A 387 5.61 -3.50 25.61
C ARG A 387 6.36 -2.17 25.71
N SER A 388 7.58 -2.07 25.18
CA SER A 388 8.35 -0.81 25.20
C SER A 388 7.78 0.26 24.28
N GLN A 389 7.14 -0.16 23.18
CA GLN A 389 6.61 0.76 22.16
C GLN A 389 5.15 1.15 22.39
N SER A 390 4.48 0.65 23.44
CA SER A 390 3.02 0.74 23.57
C SER A 390 2.33 0.36 22.26
N GLY A 391 2.77 -0.75 21.66
CA GLY A 391 2.45 -1.11 20.28
C GLY A 391 1.00 -1.49 20.05
N ALA A 392 0.44 -0.99 18.96
CA ALA A 392 -0.82 -1.41 18.36
C ALA A 392 -0.60 -1.58 16.84
N PHE A 393 -1.59 -2.11 16.13
CA PHE A 393 -1.46 -2.39 14.71
C PHE A 393 -2.70 -1.92 13.95
N LEU A 394 -2.52 -1.39 12.75
CA LEU A 394 -3.60 -1.36 11.77
C LEU A 394 -3.56 -2.67 11.00
N LEU A 395 -4.67 -3.40 10.99
CA LEU A 395 -4.84 -4.66 10.26
C LEU A 395 -5.66 -4.39 9.00
N PHE A 396 -5.05 -4.61 7.84
CA PHE A 396 -5.64 -4.33 6.54
C PHE A 396 -6.43 -5.55 6.04
N GLY A 397 -7.68 -5.30 5.66
CA GLY A 397 -8.56 -6.23 4.98
C GLY A 397 -8.31 -6.35 3.48
N HIS A 398 -9.11 -7.21 2.85
CA HIS A 398 -9.06 -7.50 1.42
C HIS A 398 -9.42 -6.26 0.59
N GLY A 399 -8.48 -5.82 -0.26
CA GLY A 399 -8.68 -4.64 -1.12
C GLY A 399 -8.74 -3.32 -0.36
N SER A 400 -8.39 -3.30 0.92
CA SER A 400 -8.40 -2.09 1.74
C SER A 400 -7.14 -1.24 1.49
N THR A 401 -7.32 0.06 1.34
CA THR A 401 -6.26 1.06 1.25
C THR A 401 -6.54 2.15 2.27
N LEU A 402 -5.50 2.76 2.87
CA LEU A 402 -5.67 3.82 3.86
C LEU A 402 -5.33 5.18 3.26
N PRO A 403 -6.31 6.08 3.04
CA PRO A 403 -6.03 7.36 2.45
C PRO A 403 -5.15 8.27 3.29
N ASP A 404 -4.45 9.21 2.64
CA ASP A 404 -3.59 10.15 3.37
C ASP A 404 -4.37 11.03 4.37
N ALA A 405 -5.66 11.30 4.10
CA ALA A 405 -6.58 12.00 5.01
C ALA A 405 -7.16 11.08 6.13
N GLY A 406 -7.11 9.76 5.94
CA GLY A 406 -7.80 8.77 6.77
C GLY A 406 -9.13 8.29 6.18
N GLN A 407 -9.77 7.31 6.83
CA GLN A 407 -11.08 6.75 6.46
C GLN A 407 -11.73 6.03 7.66
N ASP A 408 -13.05 5.78 7.59
CA ASP A 408 -13.80 4.91 8.50
C ASP A 408 -13.51 5.11 10.00
N GLY A 409 -13.59 6.37 10.45
CA GLY A 409 -13.35 6.73 11.86
C GLY A 409 -11.87 6.77 12.27
N ILE A 410 -10.96 6.67 11.31
CA ILE A 410 -9.53 6.94 11.47
C ILE A 410 -9.22 8.27 10.78
N GLU A 411 -8.94 9.32 11.56
CA GLU A 411 -8.45 10.58 11.03
C GLU A 411 -6.93 10.67 11.10
N ILE A 412 -6.32 11.19 10.04
CA ILE A 412 -4.86 11.25 9.93
C ILE A 412 -4.40 12.71 9.85
N SER A 413 -3.38 13.02 10.63
CA SER A 413 -2.64 14.28 10.54
C SER A 413 -1.15 14.03 10.69
N ARG A 414 -0.32 14.99 10.26
CA ARG A 414 1.14 14.81 10.19
C ARG A 414 1.87 16.00 10.78
N VAL A 415 3.00 15.73 11.42
CA VAL A 415 4.00 16.74 11.77
C VAL A 415 5.26 16.45 10.97
N THR A 416 5.73 17.42 10.19
CA THR A 416 6.99 17.31 9.46
C THR A 416 8.16 17.45 10.42
N ILE A 417 9.14 16.54 10.36
CA ILE A 417 10.27 16.50 11.27
C ILE A 417 11.55 16.88 10.55
N ARG A 418 12.23 17.90 11.09
CA ARG A 418 13.52 18.42 10.66
C ARG A 418 14.51 18.40 11.81
N ASN A 419 15.77 18.70 11.52
CA ASN A 419 16.85 18.74 12.52
C ASN A 419 16.92 17.44 13.37
N LYS A 420 16.86 16.29 12.68
CA LYS A 420 16.72 14.96 13.31
C LYS A 420 17.82 14.64 14.32
N GLU A 421 19.06 15.06 14.06
CA GLU A 421 20.20 14.85 14.96
C GLU A 421 19.98 15.55 16.31
N HIS A 422 19.55 16.81 16.28
CA HIS A 422 19.23 17.56 17.51
C HIS A 422 18.09 16.91 18.29
N ILE A 423 17.03 16.47 17.60
CA ILE A 423 15.90 15.77 18.23
C ILE A 423 16.35 14.46 18.88
N LEU A 424 17.21 13.67 18.22
CA LEU A 424 17.76 12.43 18.80
C LEU A 424 18.56 12.70 20.08
N GLU A 425 19.36 13.77 20.12
CA GLU A 425 20.07 14.18 21.34
C GLU A 425 19.11 14.55 22.47
N GLN A 426 18.03 15.27 22.17
CA GLN A 426 17.01 15.62 23.16
C GLN A 426 16.26 14.39 23.69
N LEU A 427 15.91 13.46 22.79
CA LEU A 427 15.26 12.20 23.15
C LEU A 427 16.17 11.33 24.02
N ASP A 428 17.46 11.24 23.71
CA ASP A 428 18.44 10.48 24.51
C ASP A 428 18.56 11.04 25.94
N ARG A 429 18.53 12.37 26.11
CA ARG A 429 18.55 13.02 27.45
C ARG A 429 17.36 12.66 28.33
N ILE A 430 16.22 12.30 27.73
CA ILE A 430 15.02 11.82 28.43
C ILE A 430 14.87 10.30 28.37
N ASN A 431 15.96 9.57 28.06
CA ASN A 431 16.05 8.12 28.01
C ASN A 431 15.11 7.48 26.97
N ILE A 432 15.01 8.10 25.79
CA ILE A 432 14.33 7.55 24.61
C ILE A 432 15.38 7.35 23.53
N ASN A 433 15.90 6.12 23.44
CA ASN A 433 16.94 5.73 22.49
C ASN A 433 16.74 4.30 21.98
N ALA A 434 17.67 3.84 21.13
CA ALA A 434 17.60 2.52 20.52
C ALA A 434 17.44 1.38 21.54
N THR A 435 18.04 1.49 22.73
CA THR A 435 18.00 0.42 23.75
C THR A 435 16.66 0.36 24.47
N THR A 436 16.04 1.51 24.71
CA THR A 436 14.71 1.58 25.34
C THR A 436 13.60 1.22 24.35
N VAL A 437 13.78 1.53 23.07
CA VAL A 437 12.81 1.23 22.01
C VAL A 437 12.92 -0.21 21.52
N TYR A 438 14.15 -0.71 21.36
CA TYR A 438 14.48 -2.09 21.00
C TYR A 438 15.30 -2.75 22.12
N PRO A 439 14.65 -3.34 23.13
CA PRO A 439 15.34 -3.90 24.29
C PRO A 439 15.99 -5.27 24.00
N SER A 440 16.64 -5.43 22.84
CA SER A 440 17.42 -6.63 22.55
C SER A 440 18.87 -6.46 23.02
N ILE A 441 19.52 -7.58 23.34
CA ILE A 441 20.91 -7.60 23.78
C ILE A 441 21.81 -7.02 22.68
N ASP A 442 21.57 -7.39 21.42
CA ASP A 442 22.35 -6.90 20.28
C ASP A 442 22.27 -5.38 20.12
N GLN A 443 21.07 -4.82 20.20
CA GLN A 443 20.85 -3.36 20.07
C GLN A 443 21.43 -2.60 21.27
N THR A 444 21.33 -3.18 22.46
CA THR A 444 21.94 -2.64 23.69
C THR A 444 23.46 -2.60 23.57
N ALA A 445 24.08 -3.68 23.08
CA ALA A 445 25.53 -3.76 22.88
C ALA A 445 26.03 -2.75 21.83
N VAL A 446 25.32 -2.61 20.71
CA VAL A 446 25.64 -1.62 19.67
C VAL A 446 25.57 -0.20 20.22
N HIS A 447 24.50 0.16 20.90
CA HIS A 447 24.33 1.50 21.46
C HIS A 447 25.38 1.83 22.54
N LEU A 448 25.67 0.90 23.47
CA LEU A 448 26.69 1.09 24.49
C LEU A 448 28.08 1.28 23.87
N ARG A 449 28.41 0.51 22.84
CA ARG A 449 29.67 0.65 22.09
C ARG A 449 29.77 2.03 21.45
N ASP A 450 28.70 2.48 20.81
CA ASP A 450 28.70 3.75 20.08
C ASP A 450 28.77 4.96 21.03
N GLN A 451 28.08 4.92 22.18
CA GLN A 451 28.20 5.93 23.24
C GLN A 451 29.61 6.01 23.86
N ARG A 452 30.28 4.86 24.02
CA ARG A 452 31.62 4.78 24.63
C ARG A 452 32.75 4.92 23.62
N ARG A 453 32.44 5.11 22.34
CA ARG A 453 33.44 5.25 21.29
C ARG A 453 34.22 6.54 21.50
N SER A 454 35.53 6.40 21.73
CA SER A 454 36.40 7.57 21.86
C SER A 454 36.40 8.38 20.56
N PRO A 455 36.42 9.73 20.62
CA PRO A 455 36.49 10.56 19.45
C PRO A 455 37.73 10.22 18.61
N GLN A 456 37.60 10.31 17.29
CA GLN A 456 38.70 10.02 16.39
C GLN A 456 39.86 10.98 16.68
N PRO A 457 41.10 10.49 16.89
CA PRO A 457 42.23 11.38 17.14
C PRO A 457 42.38 12.34 15.97
N ALA A 458 42.48 13.64 16.28
CA ALA A 458 42.67 14.68 15.28
C ALA A 458 43.92 14.34 14.45
N ARG A 459 43.79 14.31 13.12
CA ARG A 459 44.94 14.20 12.23
C ARG A 459 45.82 15.41 12.45
N THR A 460 46.92 15.25 13.18
CA THR A 460 48.00 16.21 13.21
C THR A 460 48.55 16.31 11.79
N GLY A 461 48.39 17.49 11.17
CA GLY A 461 49.05 17.80 9.90
C GLY A 461 50.58 17.69 10.05
N PRO A 462 51.31 17.50 8.95
CA PRO A 462 52.75 17.31 9.00
C PRO A 462 53.42 18.52 9.67
N ILE A 463 54.22 18.23 10.70
CA ILE A 463 55.11 19.19 11.34
C ILE A 463 56.11 19.64 10.26
N VAL A 464 56.00 20.90 9.83
CA VAL A 464 57.00 21.53 8.97
C VAL A 464 58.30 21.60 9.79
N ALA A 465 59.34 20.90 9.32
CA ALA A 465 60.65 20.94 9.93
C ALA A 465 61.24 22.37 9.85
N PRO A 466 62.00 22.83 10.87
CA PRO A 466 62.65 24.12 10.81
C PRO A 466 63.71 24.12 9.71
N ASN A 467 63.70 25.18 8.90
CA ASN A 467 64.63 25.41 7.81
C ASN A 467 65.98 25.86 8.42
N ASP A 468 66.85 24.91 8.75
CA ASP A 468 68.25 25.23 9.06
C ASP A 468 69.06 25.30 7.76
N SER A 469 69.51 26.51 7.43
CA SER A 469 70.60 26.73 6.49
C SER A 469 71.40 27.93 6.98
N PRO A 470 72.71 27.76 7.19
CA PRO A 470 73.67 28.81 6.90
C PRO A 470 74.53 28.43 5.69
N GLU A 471 74.66 29.44 4.83
CA GLU A 471 75.45 29.58 3.61
C GLU A 471 76.83 28.92 3.61
N ALA A 472 77.20 28.34 2.46
CA ALA A 472 78.44 28.63 1.73
C ALA A 472 78.32 28.16 0.27
#